data_AF-A0ABD2T0Z0-F1
#
_entry.id   AF-A0ABD2T0Z0-F1
#
_cell.length_a   1.000
_cell.length_b   1.000
_cell.length_c   1.000
_cell.angle_alpha   90.00
_cell.angle_beta   90.00
_cell.angle_gamma   90.00
#
_symmetry.space_group_name_H-M   'P 1'
#
loop_
_entity.id
_entity.type
_entity.pdbx_description
1 polymer ?
#
loop_
_entity_poly.entity_id
_entity_poly.type
_entity_poly.pdbx_seq_one_letter_code
_entity_poly.pdbx_strand_id
1 'polypeptide(L)'
;MDSQQLCDVECFMILVEIVVHSYIVLICFFMAIYSMLLRKQSINRRVIRYYMSARIPKILSRLNVLIRDNDIVCIDKLRMDRNVFHILASLAKNIGRLTDSKNMSSTEKLAMFLNILAHHEKNRYVKVDYIRSEWSVSRAFNECLRDILKLTSMLLVKPNPVLEDDNDDR
;
A
#
# COMPACT_ATOMS: atom_id res chain seq x y z
N MET A 1 36.34 -53.68 -47.57
CA MET A 1 35.14 -53.38 -46.77
C MET A 1 35.31 -53.88 -45.36
N ASP A 2 35.71 -53.12 -44.35
CA ASP A 2 36.67 -52.01 -44.20
C ASP A 2 36.57 -51.74 -42.70
N SER A 3 37.47 -52.33 -41.90
CA SER A 3 37.46 -52.15 -40.43
C SER A 3 37.49 -50.67 -40.03
N GLN A 4 37.98 -49.81 -40.94
CA GLN A 4 37.93 -48.35 -40.86
C GLN A 4 36.49 -47.78 -40.89
N GLN A 5 35.59 -48.32 -41.72
CA GLN A 5 34.20 -47.86 -41.82
C GLN A 5 33.36 -48.24 -40.59
N LEU A 6 33.64 -49.40 -39.97
CA LEU A 6 32.94 -49.82 -38.75
C LEU A 6 33.31 -48.91 -37.56
N CYS A 7 34.60 -48.54 -37.46
CA CYS A 7 35.10 -47.61 -36.46
C CYS A 7 34.51 -46.20 -36.60
N ASP A 8 34.34 -45.71 -37.83
CA ASP A 8 33.72 -44.40 -38.09
C ASP A 8 32.24 -44.36 -37.68
N VAL A 9 31.50 -45.47 -37.90
CA VAL A 9 30.09 -45.57 -37.50
C VAL A 9 29.94 -45.66 -35.98
N GLU A 10 30.80 -46.42 -35.29
CA GLU A 10 30.81 -46.46 -33.82
C GLU A 10 31.16 -45.09 -33.21
N CYS A 11 32.18 -44.41 -33.74
CA CYS A 11 32.53 -43.05 -33.34
C CYS A 11 31.37 -42.07 -33.55
N PHE A 12 30.67 -42.14 -34.68
CA PHE A 12 29.52 -41.28 -34.95
C PHE A 12 28.37 -41.51 -33.97
N MET A 13 28.06 -42.78 -33.66
CA MET A 13 27.02 -43.13 -32.69
C MET A 13 27.35 -42.62 -31.28
N ILE A 14 28.60 -42.77 -30.83
CA ILE A 14 29.07 -42.23 -29.54
C ILE A 14 28.97 -40.70 -29.52
N LEU A 15 29.34 -40.03 -30.62
CA LEU A 15 29.28 -38.57 -30.72
C LEU A 15 27.84 -38.06 -30.67
N VAL A 16 26.89 -38.77 -31.31
CA VAL A 16 25.46 -38.48 -31.23
C VAL A 16 24.94 -38.69 -29.81
N GLU A 17 25.30 -39.78 -29.12
CA GLU A 17 24.90 -40.01 -27.74
C GLU A 17 25.43 -38.92 -26.78
N ILE A 18 26.68 -38.50 -26.95
CA ILE A 18 27.27 -37.40 -26.17
C ILE A 18 26.52 -36.09 -26.42
N VAL A 19 26.18 -35.78 -27.67
CA VAL A 19 25.43 -34.56 -28.02
C VAL A 19 24.02 -34.62 -27.42
N VAL A 20 23.33 -35.75 -27.47
CA VAL A 20 22.01 -35.94 -26.86
C VAL A 20 22.09 -35.79 -25.33
N HIS A 21 23.07 -36.41 -24.69
CA HIS A 21 23.30 -36.24 -23.25
C HIS A 21 23.59 -34.79 -22.88
N SER A 22 24.38 -34.07 -23.69
CA SER A 22 24.67 -32.65 -23.46
C SER A 22 23.40 -31.79 -23.52
N TYR A 23 22.49 -32.07 -24.47
CA TYR A 23 21.25 -31.34 -24.62
C TYR A 23 20.27 -31.62 -23.46
N ILE A 24 20.21 -32.87 -22.99
CA ILE A 24 19.41 -33.24 -21.81
C ILE A 24 19.92 -32.49 -20.58
N VAL A 25 21.24 -32.44 -20.36
CA VAL A 25 21.84 -31.71 -19.22
C VAL A 25 21.51 -30.21 -19.29
N LEU A 26 21.58 -29.61 -20.48
CA LEU A 26 21.21 -28.21 -20.68
C LEU A 26 19.73 -27.96 -20.35
N ILE A 27 18.80 -28.80 -20.84
CA ILE A 27 17.38 -28.69 -20.52
C ILE A 27 17.16 -28.80 -19.00
N CYS A 28 17.77 -29.79 -18.35
CA CYS A 28 17.67 -29.94 -16.90
C CYS A 28 18.15 -28.70 -16.15
N PHE A 29 19.25 -28.09 -16.60
CA PHE A 29 19.79 -26.86 -16.04
C PHE A 29 18.82 -25.67 -16.21
N PHE A 30 18.25 -25.49 -17.41
CA PHE A 30 17.24 -24.45 -17.65
C PHE A 30 15.98 -24.64 -16.81
N MET A 31 15.48 -25.88 -16.68
CA MET A 31 14.31 -26.19 -15.85
C MET A 31 14.58 -25.96 -14.36
N ALA A 32 15.79 -26.25 -13.88
CA ALA A 32 16.20 -25.95 -12.50
C ALA A 32 16.24 -24.43 -12.24
N ILE A 33 16.79 -23.64 -13.17
CA ILE A 33 16.79 -22.17 -13.05
C ILE A 33 15.35 -21.63 -13.07
N TYR A 34 14.53 -22.08 -14.02
CA TYR A 34 13.15 -21.61 -14.16
C TYR A 34 12.31 -21.92 -12.91
N SER A 35 12.43 -23.13 -12.37
CA SER A 35 11.75 -23.53 -11.13
C SER A 35 12.22 -22.72 -9.91
N MET A 36 13.52 -22.39 -9.82
CA MET A 36 14.06 -21.51 -8.76
C MET A 36 13.50 -20.08 -8.86
N LEU A 37 13.38 -19.53 -10.06
CA LEU A 37 12.77 -18.21 -10.30
C LEU A 37 11.29 -18.20 -9.92
N LEU A 38 10.52 -19.21 -10.36
CA LEU A 38 9.12 -19.36 -9.97
C LEU A 38 8.94 -19.55 -8.46
N ARG A 39 9.83 -20.31 -7.81
CA ARG A 39 9.81 -20.52 -6.36
C ARG A 39 10.10 -19.22 -5.61
N LYS A 40 11.09 -18.43 -6.06
CA LYS A 40 11.39 -17.09 -5.51
C LYS A 40 10.18 -16.16 -5.65
N GLN A 41 9.53 -16.16 -6.81
CA GLN A 41 8.33 -15.35 -7.02
C GLN A 41 7.16 -15.83 -6.16
N SER A 42 6.96 -17.15 -5.99
CA SER A 42 5.93 -17.73 -5.14
C SER A 42 6.16 -17.45 -3.65
N ILE A 43 7.40 -17.53 -3.17
CA ILE A 43 7.79 -17.14 -1.81
C ILE A 43 7.47 -15.65 -1.60
N ASN A 44 7.92 -14.77 -2.50
CA ASN A 44 7.60 -13.34 -2.40
C ASN A 44 6.09 -13.09 -2.39
N ARG A 45 5.32 -13.75 -3.26
CA ARG A 45 3.85 -13.64 -3.23
C ARG A 45 3.25 -14.16 -1.92
N ARG A 46 3.78 -15.24 -1.35
CA ARG A 46 3.34 -15.76 -0.04
C ARG A 46 3.69 -14.81 1.09
N VAL A 47 4.89 -14.24 1.12
CA VAL A 47 5.30 -13.23 2.11
C VAL A 47 4.43 -11.98 1.99
N ILE A 48 4.17 -11.49 0.78
CA ILE A 48 3.25 -10.36 0.55
C ILE A 48 1.83 -10.70 1.03
N ARG A 49 1.32 -11.90 0.72
CA ARG A 49 0.00 -12.36 1.20
C ARG A 49 -0.05 -12.50 2.71
N TYR A 50 0.98 -13.06 3.34
CA TYR A 50 1.08 -13.18 4.79
C TYR A 50 1.12 -11.80 5.45
N TYR A 51 1.94 -10.90 4.93
CA TYR A 51 2.02 -9.51 5.37
C TYR A 51 0.67 -8.78 5.19
N MET A 52 -0.03 -8.97 4.06
CA MET A 52 -1.40 -8.49 3.85
C MET A 52 -2.37 -9.11 4.87
N SER A 53 -2.32 -10.42 5.09
CA SER A 53 -3.29 -11.15 5.92
C SER A 53 -3.12 -10.89 7.42
N ALA A 54 -1.92 -10.56 7.89
CA ALA A 54 -1.68 -10.10 9.26
C ALA A 54 -2.00 -8.61 9.44
N ARG A 55 -1.89 -7.81 8.36
CA ARG A 55 -2.07 -6.36 8.36
C ARG A 55 -3.52 -5.92 8.21
N ILE A 56 -4.24 -6.50 7.26
CA ILE A 56 -5.64 -6.16 6.95
C ILE A 56 -6.52 -6.20 8.22
N PRO A 57 -6.49 -7.26 9.06
CA PRO A 57 -7.28 -7.27 10.29
C PRO A 57 -6.83 -6.21 11.30
N LYS A 58 -5.53 -5.88 11.39
CA LYS A 58 -5.04 -4.81 12.28
C LYS A 58 -5.49 -3.42 11.82
N ILE A 59 -5.41 -3.13 10.53
CA ILE A 59 -5.89 -1.88 9.94
C ILE A 59 -7.41 -1.78 10.12
N LEU A 60 -8.15 -2.83 9.77
CA LEU A 60 -9.60 -2.87 9.97
C LEU A 60 -9.98 -2.75 11.44
N SER A 61 -9.25 -3.38 12.36
CA SER A 61 -9.49 -3.24 13.80
C SER A 61 -9.24 -1.82 14.28
N ARG A 62 -8.14 -1.17 13.84
CA ARG A 62 -7.85 0.23 14.21
C ARG A 62 -8.91 1.17 13.65
N LEU A 63 -9.28 1.00 12.39
CA LEU A 63 -10.35 1.78 11.78
C LEU A 63 -11.69 1.52 12.47
N ASN A 64 -12.04 0.28 12.80
CA ASN A 64 -13.26 -0.02 13.56
C ASN A 64 -13.23 0.57 14.98
N VAL A 65 -12.10 0.52 15.69
CA VAL A 65 -11.96 1.13 17.01
C VAL A 65 -12.09 2.65 16.95
N LEU A 66 -11.47 3.28 15.94
CA LEU A 66 -11.57 4.72 15.68
C LEU A 66 -12.97 5.15 15.25
N ILE A 67 -13.66 4.33 14.45
CA ILE A 67 -14.83 4.75 13.67
C ILE A 67 -16.13 4.10 14.18
N ARG A 68 -16.10 3.13 15.10
CA ARG A 68 -17.30 2.35 15.43
C ARG A 68 -17.57 2.17 16.92
N ASP A 69 -16.54 2.14 17.76
CA ASP A 69 -16.71 1.67 19.15
C ASP A 69 -16.67 2.80 20.20
N ASN A 70 -15.94 3.91 20.01
CA ASN A 70 -15.84 4.95 21.05
C ASN A 70 -15.48 6.36 20.52
N ASP A 71 -16.31 7.36 20.81
CA ASP A 71 -16.09 8.76 20.41
C ASP A 71 -14.87 9.37 21.11
N ILE A 72 -14.56 8.92 22.34
CA ILE A 72 -13.39 9.39 23.10
C ILE A 72 -12.10 9.07 22.33
N VAL A 73 -12.01 7.87 21.74
CA VAL A 73 -10.83 7.44 20.98
C VAL A 73 -10.72 8.18 19.66
N CYS A 74 -11.86 8.43 19.01
CA CYS A 74 -11.92 9.23 17.78
C CYS A 74 -11.46 10.67 18.03
N ILE A 75 -11.94 11.29 19.12
CA ILE A 75 -11.55 12.65 19.52
C ILE A 75 -10.08 12.71 19.93
N ASP A 76 -9.60 11.73 20.70
CA ASP A 76 -8.18 11.66 21.11
C ASP A 76 -7.27 11.63 19.88
N LYS A 77 -7.56 10.71 18.94
CA LYS A 77 -6.69 10.44 17.79
C LYS A 77 -6.87 11.37 16.60
N LEU A 78 -8.09 11.80 16.32
CA LEU A 78 -8.44 12.56 15.12
C LEU A 78 -8.87 14.00 15.42
N ARG A 79 -8.99 14.38 16.71
CA ARG A 79 -9.52 15.69 17.17
C ARG A 79 -10.93 16.01 16.69
N MET A 80 -11.70 14.99 16.34
CA MET A 80 -13.09 15.13 15.92
C MET A 80 -13.93 13.95 16.41
N ASP A 81 -15.21 14.22 16.61
CA ASP A 81 -16.17 13.17 16.87
C ASP A 81 -16.34 12.26 15.64
N ARG A 82 -16.78 11.02 15.89
CA ARG A 82 -16.99 9.99 14.86
C ARG A 82 -18.02 10.42 13.82
N ASN A 83 -19.09 11.11 14.22
CA ASN A 83 -20.10 11.60 13.28
C ASN A 83 -19.51 12.65 12.33
N VAL A 84 -18.72 13.57 12.88
CA VAL A 84 -18.01 14.59 12.11
C VAL A 84 -17.00 13.95 11.15
N PHE A 85 -16.28 12.92 11.60
CA PHE A 85 -15.38 12.15 10.74
C PHE A 85 -16.13 11.50 9.57
N HIS A 86 -17.28 10.88 9.81
CA HIS A 86 -18.08 10.28 8.73
C HIS A 86 -18.59 11.30 7.72
N ILE A 87 -19.03 12.47 8.19
CA ILE A 87 -19.45 13.58 7.33
C ILE A 87 -18.26 14.03 6.48
N LEU A 88 -17.10 14.26 7.10
CA LEU A 88 -15.89 14.66 6.39
C LEU A 88 -15.44 13.61 5.38
N ALA A 89 -15.49 12.32 5.71
CA ALA A 89 -15.17 11.23 4.80
C ALA A 89 -16.12 11.20 3.58
N SER A 90 -17.41 11.44 3.81
CA SER A 90 -18.40 11.56 2.73
C SER A 90 -18.12 12.75 1.82
N LEU A 91 -17.85 13.93 2.40
CA LEU A 91 -17.51 15.13 1.63
C LEU A 91 -16.20 14.95 0.86
N ALA A 92 -15.17 14.38 1.49
CA ALA A 92 -13.89 14.12 0.85
C ALA A 92 -14.03 13.17 -0.35
N LYS A 93 -14.91 12.17 -0.25
CA LYS A 93 -15.19 11.23 -1.34
C LYS A 93 -16.00 11.87 -2.47
N ASN A 94 -17.08 12.57 -2.13
CA ASN A 94 -18.04 13.10 -3.11
C ASN A 94 -17.56 14.38 -3.79
N ILE A 95 -16.98 15.32 -3.02
CA ILE A 95 -16.56 16.64 -3.49
C ILE A 95 -15.05 16.66 -3.72
N GLY A 96 -14.29 16.17 -2.74
CA GLY A 96 -12.82 16.13 -2.81
C GLY A 96 -12.29 15.18 -3.87
N ARG A 97 -13.10 14.18 -4.25
CA ARG A 97 -12.76 13.05 -5.14
C ARG A 97 -11.65 12.15 -4.57
N LEU A 98 -11.60 12.02 -3.25
CA LEU A 98 -10.67 11.11 -2.58
C LEU A 98 -11.05 9.66 -2.90
N THR A 99 -10.25 9.03 -3.75
CA THR A 99 -10.51 7.67 -4.23
C THR A 99 -9.86 6.59 -3.38
N ASP A 100 -10.53 5.44 -3.33
CA ASP A 100 -9.95 4.20 -2.82
C ASP A 100 -8.79 3.77 -3.72
N SER A 101 -7.68 3.35 -3.12
CA SER A 101 -6.55 2.76 -3.84
C SER A 101 -6.58 1.24 -3.70
N LYS A 102 -5.87 0.52 -4.58
CA LYS A 102 -5.76 -0.95 -4.54
C LYS A 102 -5.45 -1.53 -3.16
N ASN A 103 -4.70 -0.80 -2.34
CA ASN A 103 -4.24 -1.29 -1.05
C ASN A 103 -4.79 -0.50 0.15
N MET A 104 -5.49 0.62 -0.03
CA MET A 104 -5.84 1.55 1.05
C MET A 104 -7.11 2.34 0.70
N SER A 105 -8.11 2.31 1.59
CA SER A 105 -9.37 3.02 1.39
C SER A 105 -9.22 4.53 1.61
N SER A 106 -10.12 5.32 1.03
CA SER A 106 -10.18 6.77 1.23
C SER A 106 -10.37 7.14 2.70
N THR A 107 -11.20 6.39 3.43
CA THR A 107 -11.37 6.54 4.88
C THR A 107 -10.08 6.26 5.66
N GLU A 108 -9.31 5.24 5.27
CA GLU A 108 -8.01 4.95 5.90
C GLU A 108 -7.01 6.08 5.65
N LYS A 109 -6.94 6.60 4.42
CA LYS A 109 -6.09 7.75 4.07
C LYS A 109 -6.46 8.97 4.93
N LEU A 110 -7.75 9.25 5.05
CA LEU A 110 -8.26 10.39 5.82
C LEU A 110 -7.97 10.25 7.31
N ALA A 111 -8.21 9.08 7.90
CA ALA A 111 -7.89 8.83 9.30
C ALA A 111 -6.39 9.00 9.58
N MET A 112 -5.53 8.52 8.68
CA MET A 112 -4.08 8.66 8.80
C MET A 112 -3.63 10.13 8.70
N PHE A 113 -4.20 10.87 7.75
CA PHE A 113 -3.96 12.30 7.58
C PHE A 113 -4.33 13.09 8.85
N LEU A 114 -5.51 12.83 9.39
CA LEU A 114 -5.99 13.50 10.60
C LEU A 114 -5.15 13.13 11.83
N ASN A 115 -4.77 11.86 12.00
CA ASN A 115 -3.90 11.45 13.11
C ASN A 115 -2.52 12.14 13.04
N ILE A 116 -1.96 12.30 11.83
CA ILE A 116 -0.71 13.08 11.62
C ILE A 116 -0.90 14.53 12.05
N LEU A 117 -2.00 15.17 11.65
CA LEU A 117 -2.27 16.58 12.01
C LEU A 117 -2.58 16.76 13.50
N ALA A 118 -3.38 15.87 14.08
CA ALA A 118 -3.87 15.92 15.45
C ALA A 118 -2.75 15.88 16.50
N HIS A 119 -1.66 15.17 16.18
CA HIS A 119 -0.56 14.90 17.11
C HIS A 119 0.81 15.31 16.56
N HIS A 120 0.85 15.97 15.40
CA HIS A 120 2.09 16.31 14.68
C HIS A 120 3.04 15.10 14.52
N GLU A 121 2.47 13.90 14.29
CA GLU A 121 3.25 12.68 14.20
C GLU A 121 4.09 12.66 12.91
N LYS A 122 5.36 12.28 13.04
CA LYS A 122 6.22 12.06 11.87
C LYS A 122 5.73 10.84 11.10
N ASN A 123 5.76 10.89 9.77
CA ASN A 123 5.42 9.76 8.88
C ASN A 123 6.10 8.43 9.26
N ARG A 124 7.30 8.50 9.88
CA ARG A 124 8.06 7.35 10.39
C ARG A 124 7.34 6.58 11.50
N TYR A 125 6.54 7.23 12.35
CA TYR A 125 5.77 6.57 13.40
C TYR A 125 4.45 6.04 12.85
N VAL A 126 3.77 6.86 12.05
CA VAL A 126 2.51 6.50 11.39
C VAL A 126 2.65 5.26 10.50
N LYS A 127 3.79 5.07 9.84
CA LYS A 127 4.05 3.85 9.04
C LYS A 127 4.03 2.56 9.87
N VAL A 128 4.46 2.60 11.13
CA VAL A 128 4.47 1.44 12.03
C VAL A 128 3.04 1.15 12.46
N ASP A 129 2.35 2.21 12.86
CA ASP A 129 0.99 2.22 13.35
C ASP A 129 -0.04 1.69 12.34
N TYR A 130 0.09 2.11 11.08
CA TYR A 130 -0.78 1.66 9.99
C TYR A 130 -0.18 0.50 9.20
N ILE A 131 1.02 0.03 9.56
CA ILE A 131 1.74 -1.06 8.87
C ILE A 131 1.82 -0.77 7.35
N ARG A 132 2.27 0.44 7.01
CA ARG A 132 2.44 0.95 5.65
C ARG A 132 3.90 1.26 5.37
N SER A 133 4.26 1.42 4.10
CA SER A 133 5.56 2.02 3.77
C SER A 133 5.49 3.53 3.96
N GLU A 134 6.62 4.16 4.28
CA GLU A 134 6.73 5.62 4.37
C GLU A 134 6.25 6.32 3.09
N TRP A 135 6.57 5.75 1.92
CA TRP A 135 6.08 6.25 0.65
C TRP A 135 4.56 6.19 0.56
N SER A 136 3.92 5.10 1.00
CA SER A 136 2.46 5.01 1.03
C SER A 136 1.81 6.02 1.98
N VAL A 137 2.41 6.25 3.16
CA VAL A 137 1.94 7.27 4.11
C VAL A 137 2.04 8.67 3.50
N SER A 138 3.20 9.03 2.94
CA SER A 138 3.41 10.33 2.29
C SER A 138 2.48 10.54 1.10
N ARG A 139 2.25 9.51 0.29
CA ARG A 139 1.31 9.56 -0.83
C ARG A 139 -0.12 9.79 -0.36
N ALA A 140 -0.57 9.03 0.64
CA ALA A 140 -1.90 9.18 1.23
C ALA A 140 -2.10 10.58 1.80
N PHE A 141 -1.11 11.09 2.54
CA PHE A 141 -1.13 12.45 3.10
C PHE A 141 -1.31 13.52 2.01
N ASN A 142 -0.53 13.43 0.93
CA ASN A 142 -0.60 14.40 -0.17
C ASN A 142 -1.91 14.28 -0.99
N GLU A 143 -2.46 13.08 -1.14
CA GLU A 143 -3.78 12.88 -1.76
C GLU A 143 -4.87 13.54 -0.90
N CYS A 144 -4.90 13.27 0.41
CA CYS A 144 -5.83 13.91 1.34
C CYS A 144 -5.69 15.42 1.39
N LEU A 145 -4.45 15.95 1.44
CA LEU A 145 -4.21 17.39 1.46
C LEU A 145 -4.82 18.08 0.23
N ARG A 146 -4.56 17.54 -0.96
CA ARG A 146 -5.12 18.10 -2.21
C ARG A 146 -6.64 18.07 -2.23
N ASP A 147 -7.24 17.00 -1.76
CA ASP A 147 -8.69 16.84 -1.81
C ASP A 147 -9.37 17.69 -0.74
N ILE A 148 -8.81 17.77 0.47
CA ILE A 148 -9.30 18.64 1.55
C ILE A 148 -9.17 20.12 1.17
N LEU A 149 -8.08 20.54 0.52
CA LEU A 149 -7.95 21.92 0.05
C LEU A 149 -9.07 22.34 -0.92
N LYS A 150 -9.64 21.41 -1.69
CA LYS A 150 -10.82 21.69 -2.52
C LYS A 150 -12.09 21.84 -1.68
N LEU A 151 -12.19 21.14 -0.55
CA LEU A 151 -13.30 21.28 0.39
C LEU A 151 -13.19 22.56 1.22
N THR A 152 -11.97 23.07 1.44
CA THR A 152 -11.71 24.25 2.29
C THR A 152 -12.55 25.47 1.88
N SER A 153 -12.80 25.66 0.57
CA SER A 153 -13.66 26.75 0.06
C SER A 153 -15.12 26.64 0.49
N MET A 154 -15.57 25.44 0.86
CA MET A 154 -16.93 25.15 1.33
C MET A 154 -17.00 25.00 2.85
N LEU A 155 -15.92 24.51 3.48
CA LEU A 155 -15.85 24.26 4.92
C LEU A 155 -15.47 25.50 5.74
N LEU A 156 -14.69 26.42 5.18
CA LEU A 156 -14.31 27.65 5.87
C LEU A 156 -15.34 28.75 5.61
N VAL A 157 -15.99 29.19 6.69
CA VAL A 157 -16.80 30.41 6.69
C VAL A 157 -15.84 31.59 6.53
N LYS A 158 -16.15 32.51 5.60
CA LYS A 158 -15.43 33.80 5.55
C LYS A 158 -15.67 34.52 6.88
N PRO A 159 -14.64 34.88 7.65
CA PRO A 159 -14.85 35.63 8.87
C PRO A 159 -15.53 36.96 8.53
N ASN A 160 -16.61 37.27 9.23
CA ASN A 160 -17.20 38.60 9.16
C ASN A 160 -16.18 39.58 9.76
N PRO A 161 -15.92 40.72 9.10
CA PRO A 161 -15.07 41.75 9.68
C PRO A 161 -15.70 42.17 11.01
N VAL A 162 -14.92 42.10 12.09
CA VAL A 162 -15.31 42.69 13.36
C VAL A 162 -15.42 44.19 13.10
N LEU A 163 -16.62 44.74 13.25
CA LEU A 163 -16.81 46.18 13.21
C LEU A 163 -16.13 46.73 14.46
N GLU A 164 -15.05 47.49 14.28
CA GLU A 164 -14.47 48.33 15.33
C GLU A 164 -15.44 49.49 15.60
N ASP A 165 -16.51 49.23 16.34
CA ASP A 165 -17.26 50.28 17.03
C ASP A 165 -18.00 49.67 18.23
N ASP A 166 -17.25 49.23 19.22
CA ASP A 166 -17.72 49.27 20.60
C ASP A 166 -16.65 50.02 21.38
N ASN A 167 -16.79 51.36 21.40
CA ASN A 167 -16.13 52.21 22.37
C ASN A 167 -16.55 51.73 23.76
N ASP A 168 -15.68 50.96 24.42
CA ASP A 168 -15.80 50.62 25.85
C ASP A 168 -15.44 51.86 26.66
N ASP A 169 -16.36 52.83 26.68
CA ASP A 169 -16.41 53.87 27.71
C ASP A 169 -16.92 53.21 28.99
N ARG A 170 -16.00 52.77 29.85
CA ARG A 170 -16.28 52.51 31.26
C ARG A 170 -15.08 52.71 32.20
#